data_AF-A0A3C1B2J6-F1
#
_entry.id   AF-A0A3C1B2J6-F1
#
_cell.length_a   1.000
_cell.length_b   1.000
_cell.length_c   1.000
_cell.angle_alpha   90.00
_cell.angle_beta   90.00
_cell.angle_gamma   90.00
#
_symmetry.space_group_name_H-M   'P 1'
#
loop_
_entity.id
_entity.type
_entity.pdbx_description
1 polymer ?
#
loop_
_entity_poly.entity_id
_entity_poly.type
_entity_poly.pdbx_seq_one_letter_code
_entity_poly.pdbx_strand_id
1 'polypeptide(L)'
;MKVCKFGGSSLANAEQIRKVCDIMLSDPDRSVMVVSAPGKRTKEDTKVTDLLIALANARISGYDGQGELAAVIRRFAAIADDLGLSDDCMAAIEADLRERSCADCTNSLKFMDLLKAAGEDNCAKLVADYLKSLGREAAYFDPRTSGLILTEEFGNA
;
A
#
# COMPACT_ATOMS: atom_id res chain seq x y z
N MET A 1 12.17 -0.47 -22.32
CA MET A 1 11.31 -0.82 -21.17
C MET A 1 12.15 -1.45 -20.09
N LYS A 2 12.26 -0.77 -18.94
CA LYS A 2 12.94 -1.22 -17.71
C LYS A 2 11.90 -1.26 -16.59
N VAL A 3 12.03 -2.27 -15.72
CA VAL A 3 11.22 -2.43 -14.52
C VAL A 3 12.07 -2.06 -13.31
N CYS A 4 11.52 -1.29 -12.38
CA CYS A 4 12.17 -0.94 -11.11
C CYS A 4 11.33 -1.44 -9.95
N LYS A 5 12.00 -1.95 -8.90
CA LYS A 5 11.34 -2.41 -7.68
C LYS A 5 11.83 -1.63 -6.47
N PHE A 6 10.91 -1.09 -5.70
CA PHE A 6 11.21 -0.37 -4.45
C PHE A 6 10.65 -1.14 -3.26
N GLY A 7 11.51 -1.40 -2.27
CA GLY A 7 11.10 -2.06 -1.02
C GLY A 7 10.46 -1.09 -0.04
N GLY A 8 9.87 -1.61 1.04
CA GLY A 8 9.12 -0.79 1.98
C GLY A 8 9.91 0.34 2.61
N SER A 9 11.20 0.15 2.91
CA SER A 9 12.05 1.24 3.45
C SER A 9 12.19 2.42 2.48
N SER A 10 12.19 2.16 1.16
CA SER A 10 12.22 3.18 0.12
C SER A 10 10.87 3.89 -0.06
N LEU A 11 9.83 3.46 0.66
CA LEU A 11 8.46 3.96 0.59
C LEU A 11 7.94 4.33 1.98
N ALA A 12 8.83 4.47 2.97
CA ALA A 12 8.47 4.59 4.38
C ALA A 12 7.85 5.96 4.75
N ASN A 13 8.17 7.00 3.99
CA ASN A 13 7.67 8.36 4.17
C ASN A 13 7.70 9.12 2.83
N ALA A 14 7.16 10.34 2.83
CA ALA A 14 7.13 11.21 1.67
C ALA A 14 8.53 11.45 1.09
N GLU A 15 9.54 11.76 1.90
CA GLU A 15 10.91 12.02 1.43
C GLU A 15 11.47 10.85 0.60
N GLN A 16 11.29 9.61 1.06
CA GLN A 16 11.73 8.43 0.32
C GLN A 16 10.90 8.22 -0.95
N ILE A 17 9.59 8.48 -0.91
CA ILE A 17 8.73 8.41 -2.09
C ILE A 17 9.17 9.42 -3.16
N ARG A 18 9.51 10.66 -2.78
CA ARG A 18 10.07 11.66 -3.71
C ARG A 18 11.33 11.12 -4.37
N LYS A 19 12.27 10.57 -3.58
CA LYS A 19 13.52 9.98 -4.10
C LYS A 19 13.29 8.85 -5.10
N VAL A 20 12.38 7.91 -4.81
CA VAL A 20 12.14 6.79 -5.75
C VAL A 20 11.41 7.24 -7.02
N CYS A 21 10.56 8.28 -6.93
CA CYS A 21 9.94 8.90 -8.09
C CYS A 21 10.99 9.64 -8.94
N ASP A 22 11.93 10.36 -8.31
CA ASP A 22 13.05 10.99 -9.02
C ASP A 22 13.92 9.93 -9.72
N ILE A 23 14.22 8.81 -9.06
CA ILE A 23 14.91 7.67 -9.67
C ILE A 23 14.11 7.14 -10.85
N MET A 24 12.81 6.92 -10.71
CA MET A 24 11.97 6.46 -11.82
C MET A 24 12.04 7.39 -13.03
N LEU A 25 11.95 8.71 -12.78
CA LEU A 25 11.94 9.73 -13.82
C LEU A 25 13.32 10.05 -14.42
N SER A 26 14.41 9.62 -13.79
CA SER A 26 15.78 9.92 -14.25
C SER A 26 16.20 9.14 -15.50
N ASP A 27 15.49 8.06 -15.84
CA ASP A 27 15.80 7.19 -16.98
C ASP A 27 14.51 6.92 -17.76
N PRO A 28 14.35 7.47 -18.98
CA PRO A 28 13.12 7.34 -19.75
C PRO A 28 12.79 5.91 -20.18
N ASP A 29 13.73 4.96 -20.09
CA ASP A 29 13.41 3.56 -20.34
C ASP A 29 12.61 2.92 -19.20
N ARG A 30 12.68 3.48 -17.98
CA ARG A 30 11.92 3.00 -16.81
C ARG A 30 10.45 3.32 -16.98
N SER A 31 9.65 2.29 -17.13
CA SER A 31 8.23 2.39 -17.50
C SER A 31 7.31 1.58 -16.58
N VAL A 32 7.88 0.72 -15.73
CA VAL A 32 7.13 -0.05 -14.73
C VAL A 32 7.80 0.10 -13.37
N MET A 33 7.02 0.54 -12.37
CA MET A 33 7.43 0.61 -10.98
C MET A 33 6.64 -0.41 -10.16
N VAL A 34 7.35 -1.32 -9.51
CA VAL A 34 6.79 -2.28 -8.54
C VAL A 34 7.11 -1.79 -7.14
N VAL A 35 6.09 -1.63 -6.31
CA VAL A 35 6.21 -1.07 -4.95
C VAL A 35 5.82 -2.11 -3.90
N SER A 36 6.41 -2.01 -2.72
CA SER A 36 5.98 -2.72 -1.51
C SER A 36 5.12 -1.79 -0.64
N ALA A 37 4.45 -2.32 0.39
CA ALA A 37 3.82 -1.47 1.40
C ALA A 37 4.85 -0.55 2.12
N PRO A 38 4.43 0.60 2.68
CA PRO A 38 5.33 1.49 3.42
C PRO A 38 6.01 0.79 4.59
N GLY A 39 7.34 0.89 4.62
CA GLY A 39 8.19 0.32 5.66
C GLY A 39 8.34 1.23 6.87
N LYS A 40 9.38 0.97 7.65
CA LYS A 40 9.71 1.74 8.85
C LYS A 40 10.42 3.05 8.50
N ARG A 41 10.04 4.15 9.16
CA ARG A 41 10.72 5.45 9.10
C ARG A 41 11.96 5.51 10.00
N THR A 42 11.86 4.89 11.18
CA THR A 42 12.93 4.75 12.18
C THR A 42 13.01 3.30 12.66
N LYS A 43 13.97 2.95 13.51
CA LYS A 43 14.10 1.56 14.00
C LYS A 43 12.90 1.13 14.85
N GLU A 44 12.34 2.07 15.60
CA GLU A 44 11.23 1.93 16.54
C GLU A 44 9.86 2.01 15.86
N ASP A 45 9.82 2.46 14.60
CA ASP A 45 8.59 2.58 13.82
C ASP A 45 8.04 1.21 13.40
N THR A 46 6.75 1.17 13.05
CA THR A 46 6.04 -0.04 12.62
C THR A 46 5.75 0.02 11.12
N LYS A 47 5.93 -1.11 10.42
CA LYS A 47 5.61 -1.20 8.98
C LYS A 47 4.10 -1.21 8.80
N VAL A 48 3.61 -0.72 7.66
CA VAL A 48 2.18 -0.81 7.32
C VAL A 48 1.71 -2.26 7.27
N THR A 49 2.51 -3.19 6.72
CA THR A 49 2.17 -4.62 6.72
C THR A 49 1.98 -5.18 8.14
N ASP A 50 2.82 -4.77 9.11
CA ASP A 50 2.70 -5.24 10.49
C ASP A 50 1.42 -4.69 11.15
N LEU A 51 1.03 -3.44 10.84
CA LEU A 51 -0.25 -2.87 11.27
C LEU A 51 -1.46 -3.59 10.66
N LEU A 52 -1.37 -3.96 9.38
CA LEU A 52 -2.42 -4.73 8.70
C LEU A 52 -2.55 -6.15 9.26
N ILE A 53 -1.43 -6.78 9.63
CA ILE A 53 -1.42 -8.07 10.34
C ILE A 53 -2.09 -7.91 11.71
N ALA A 54 -1.81 -6.84 12.45
CA ALA A 54 -2.47 -6.56 13.73
C ALA A 54 -3.99 -6.39 13.55
N LEU A 55 -4.43 -5.62 12.55
CA LEU A 55 -5.84 -5.47 12.18
C LEU A 55 -6.49 -6.81 11.86
N ALA A 56 -5.82 -7.63 11.03
CA ALA A 56 -6.34 -8.94 10.66
C ALA A 56 -6.51 -9.84 11.89
N ASN A 57 -5.51 -9.90 12.76
CA ASN A 57 -5.55 -10.68 14.00
C ASN A 57 -6.65 -10.22 14.95
N ALA A 58 -6.87 -8.92 15.09
CA ALA A 58 -7.94 -8.37 15.91
C ALA A 58 -9.31 -8.87 15.44
N ARG A 59 -9.59 -8.75 14.13
CA ARG A 59 -10.85 -9.22 13.51
C ARG A 59 -11.03 -10.72 13.62
N ILE A 60 -9.98 -11.51 13.33
CA ILE A 60 -9.99 -12.97 13.46
C ILE A 60 -10.29 -13.40 14.90
N SER A 61 -9.81 -12.64 15.89
CA SER A 61 -10.02 -12.92 17.31
C SER A 61 -11.37 -12.42 17.85
N GLY A 62 -12.24 -11.86 17.00
CA GLY A 62 -13.57 -11.38 17.36
C GLY A 62 -13.64 -9.92 17.83
N TYR A 63 -12.54 -9.16 17.78
CA TYR A 63 -12.54 -7.72 18.04
C TYR A 63 -12.95 -6.93 16.79
N ASP A 64 -13.32 -5.65 16.96
CA ASP A 64 -13.75 -4.79 15.85
C ASP A 64 -12.59 -4.24 14.98
N GLY A 65 -11.36 -4.28 15.50
CA GLY A 65 -10.15 -3.82 14.81
C GLY A 65 -10.07 -2.31 14.54
N GLN A 66 -10.93 -1.48 15.17
CA GLN A 66 -11.02 -0.06 14.81
C GLN A 66 -9.73 0.72 15.15
N GLY A 67 -9.05 0.35 16.22
CA GLY A 67 -7.79 0.97 16.62
C GLY A 67 -6.66 0.72 15.62
N GLU A 68 -6.54 -0.53 15.16
CA GLU A 68 -5.56 -0.98 14.18
C GLU A 68 -5.84 -0.39 12.80
N LEU A 69 -7.11 -0.38 12.37
CA LEU A 69 -7.53 0.27 11.13
C LEU A 69 -7.18 1.75 11.13
N ALA A 70 -7.50 2.47 12.22
CA ALA A 70 -7.15 3.87 12.36
C ALA A 70 -5.63 4.09 12.35
N ALA A 71 -4.83 3.15 12.87
CA ALA A 71 -3.37 3.22 12.78
C ALA A 71 -2.86 3.11 11.33
N VAL A 72 -3.42 2.20 10.53
CA VAL A 72 -3.07 2.08 9.10
C VAL A 72 -3.46 3.35 8.34
N ILE A 73 -4.68 3.85 8.51
CA ILE A 73 -5.17 5.08 7.86
C ILE A 73 -4.26 6.26 8.21
N ARG A 74 -3.92 6.45 9.50
CA ARG A 74 -2.99 7.52 9.92
C ARG A 74 -1.62 7.40 9.27
N ARG A 75 -1.12 6.19 9.00
CA ARG A 75 0.18 6.02 8.32
C ARG A 75 0.12 6.46 6.86
N PHE A 76 -0.96 6.19 6.14
CA PHE A 76 -1.13 6.68 4.77
C PHE A 76 -1.41 8.19 4.75
N ALA A 77 -2.26 8.70 5.65
CA ALA A 77 -2.58 10.12 5.77
C ALA A 77 -1.32 10.97 5.94
N ALA A 78 -0.45 10.60 6.90
CA ALA A 78 0.80 11.32 7.11
C ALA A 78 1.70 11.37 5.86
N ILE A 79 1.70 10.30 5.04
CA ILE A 79 2.47 10.28 3.79
C ILE A 79 1.82 11.17 2.73
N ALA A 80 0.51 11.07 2.56
CA ALA A 80 -0.23 11.86 1.59
C ALA A 80 -0.15 13.37 1.88
N ASP A 81 -0.29 13.75 3.15
CA ASP A 81 -0.17 15.14 3.61
C ASP A 81 1.23 15.70 3.30
N ASP A 82 2.29 14.97 3.66
CA ASP A 82 3.67 15.39 3.42
C ASP A 82 4.04 15.42 1.92
N LEU A 83 3.31 14.67 1.07
CA LEU A 83 3.42 14.72 -0.38
C LEU A 83 2.55 15.81 -1.02
N GLY A 84 1.65 16.43 -0.26
CA GLY A 84 0.70 17.43 -0.75
C GLY A 84 -0.35 16.84 -1.70
N LEU A 85 -0.80 15.61 -1.45
CA LEU A 85 -1.87 14.97 -2.22
C LEU A 85 -3.24 15.50 -1.81
N SER A 86 -4.23 15.34 -2.69
CA SER A 86 -5.61 15.77 -2.41
C SER A 86 -6.31 14.84 -1.43
N ASP A 87 -7.36 15.38 -0.79
CA ASP A 87 -8.26 14.61 0.07
C ASP A 87 -8.90 13.41 -0.67
N ASP A 88 -9.11 13.52 -1.98
CA ASP A 88 -9.65 12.43 -2.80
C ASP A 88 -8.75 11.19 -2.81
N CYS A 89 -7.42 11.38 -2.85
CA CYS A 89 -6.46 10.27 -2.77
C CYS A 89 -6.64 9.53 -1.44
N MET A 90 -6.76 10.28 -0.34
CA MET A 90 -6.93 9.69 0.99
C MET A 90 -8.31 9.06 1.19
N ALA A 91 -9.37 9.66 0.65
CA ALA A 91 -10.71 9.11 0.68
C ALA A 91 -10.78 7.74 -0.02
N ALA A 92 -10.10 7.58 -1.16
CA ALA A 92 -10.03 6.31 -1.88
C ALA A 92 -9.29 5.23 -1.08
N ILE A 93 -8.16 5.57 -0.45
CA ILE A 93 -7.38 4.65 0.40
C ILE A 93 -8.19 4.25 1.64
N GLU A 94 -8.86 5.20 2.29
CA GLU A 94 -9.66 4.93 3.47
C GLU A 94 -10.87 4.02 3.14
N ALA A 95 -11.55 4.27 2.02
CA ALA A 95 -12.65 3.43 1.57
C ALA A 95 -12.22 1.98 1.34
N ASP A 96 -11.10 1.75 0.63
CA ASP A 96 -10.53 0.41 0.40
C ASP A 96 -10.18 -0.30 1.71
N LEU A 97 -9.51 0.39 2.63
CA LEU A 97 -9.12 -0.18 3.93
C LEU A 97 -10.36 -0.56 4.76
N ARG A 98 -11.38 0.30 4.78
CA ARG A 98 -12.65 0.03 5.48
C ARG A 98 -13.37 -1.17 4.88
N GLU A 99 -13.50 -1.23 3.55
CA GLU A 99 -14.13 -2.34 2.84
C GLU A 99 -13.44 -3.67 3.20
N ARG A 100 -12.11 -3.73 3.06
CA ARG A 100 -11.34 -4.95 3.36
C ARG A 100 -11.43 -5.35 4.83
N SER A 101 -11.44 -4.38 5.76
CA SER A 101 -11.56 -4.66 7.20
C SER A 101 -12.90 -5.30 7.59
N CYS A 102 -13.95 -5.04 6.79
CA CYS A 102 -15.29 -5.56 6.96
C CYS A 102 -15.53 -6.88 6.19
N ALA A 103 -14.55 -7.37 5.43
CA ALA A 103 -14.67 -8.60 4.68
C ALA A 103 -14.83 -9.84 5.60
N ASP A 104 -15.33 -10.93 5.03
CA ASP A 104 -15.47 -12.20 5.73
C ASP A 104 -14.10 -12.72 6.22
N CYS A 105 -14.02 -13.01 7.51
CA CYS A 105 -12.81 -13.48 8.17
C CYS A 105 -12.91 -14.95 8.62
N THR A 106 -13.91 -15.71 8.16
CA THR A 106 -14.05 -17.14 8.50
C THR A 106 -12.85 -17.97 8.05
N ASN A 107 -12.29 -17.67 6.88
CA ASN A 107 -10.99 -18.18 6.46
C ASN A 107 -9.90 -17.18 6.85
N SER A 108 -9.21 -17.46 7.95
CA SER A 108 -8.20 -16.58 8.53
C SER A 108 -7.02 -16.30 7.59
N LEU A 109 -6.56 -17.28 6.82
CA LEU A 109 -5.44 -17.11 5.90
C LEU A 109 -5.81 -16.23 4.70
N LYS A 110 -6.98 -16.47 4.10
CA LYS A 110 -7.50 -15.65 3.00
C LYS A 110 -7.70 -14.20 3.45
N PHE A 111 -8.27 -14.00 4.63
CA PHE A 111 -8.49 -12.68 5.19
C PHE A 111 -7.16 -11.97 5.53
N MET A 112 -6.19 -12.70 6.08
CA MET A 112 -4.85 -12.20 6.34
C MET A 112 -4.17 -11.70 5.06
N ASP A 113 -4.23 -12.47 3.96
CA ASP A 113 -3.67 -12.06 2.68
C ASP A 113 -4.40 -10.87 2.06
N LEU A 114 -5.73 -10.82 2.16
CA LEU A 114 -6.54 -9.68 1.71
C LEU A 114 -6.08 -8.37 2.38
N LEU A 115 -5.87 -8.42 3.70
CA LEU A 115 -5.47 -7.28 4.50
C LEU A 115 -4.02 -6.91 4.22
N LYS A 116 -3.10 -7.87 4.16
CA LYS A 116 -1.69 -7.61 3.80
C LYS A 116 -1.59 -6.91 2.44
N ALA A 117 -2.29 -7.43 1.43
CA ALA A 117 -2.28 -6.89 0.07
C ALA A 117 -2.74 -5.41 -0.02
N ALA A 118 -3.57 -4.95 0.93
CA ALA A 118 -3.98 -3.55 1.00
C ALA A 118 -2.79 -2.59 1.19
N GLY A 119 -1.70 -3.06 1.79
CA GLY A 119 -0.48 -2.27 1.98
C GLY A 119 0.19 -1.91 0.66
N GLU A 120 0.49 -2.92 -0.17
CA GLU A 120 1.06 -2.73 -1.50
C GLU A 120 0.10 -1.98 -2.42
N ASP A 121 -1.17 -2.38 -2.42
CA ASP A 121 -2.18 -1.84 -3.32
C ASP A 121 -2.38 -0.33 -3.12
N ASN A 122 -2.59 0.09 -1.87
CA ASN A 122 -2.78 1.51 -1.56
C ASN A 122 -1.48 2.32 -1.66
N CYS A 123 -0.31 1.69 -1.48
CA CYS A 123 0.96 2.34 -1.78
C CYS A 123 1.12 2.63 -3.27
N ALA A 124 0.73 1.69 -4.14
CA ALA A 124 0.78 1.87 -5.58
C ALA A 124 -0.18 2.99 -6.04
N LYS A 125 -1.40 3.05 -5.49
CA LYS A 125 -2.35 4.15 -5.74
C LYS A 125 -1.76 5.50 -5.33
N LEU A 126 -1.22 5.59 -4.11
CA LEU A 126 -0.61 6.81 -3.57
C LEU A 126 0.58 7.29 -4.41
N VAL A 127 1.47 6.38 -4.82
CA VAL A 127 2.63 6.72 -5.66
C VAL A 127 2.20 7.18 -7.06
N ALA A 128 1.18 6.54 -7.64
CA ALA A 128 0.62 6.96 -8.92
C ALA A 128 -0.01 8.37 -8.83
N ASP A 129 -0.73 8.66 -7.77
CA ASP A 129 -1.31 9.98 -7.50
C ASP A 129 -0.24 11.05 -7.31
N TYR A 130 0.87 10.71 -6.64
CA TYR A 130 2.01 11.61 -6.52
C TYR A 130 2.70 11.90 -7.86
N LEU A 131 2.92 10.88 -8.69
CA LEU A 131 3.47 11.11 -10.04
C LEU A 131 2.53 11.99 -10.89
N LYS A 132 1.21 11.77 -10.79
CA LYS A 132 0.21 12.62 -11.46
C LYS A 132 0.21 14.05 -10.94
N SER A 133 0.39 14.28 -9.63
CA SER A 133 0.48 15.64 -9.07
C SER A 133 1.71 16.41 -9.55
N LEU A 134 2.78 15.71 -9.96
CA LEU A 134 3.94 16.28 -10.64
C LEU A 134 3.73 16.52 -12.15
N GLY A 135 2.51 16.31 -12.67
CA GLY A 135 2.18 16.45 -14.09
C GLY A 135 2.71 15.32 -14.97
N ARG A 136 3.00 14.14 -14.41
CA ARG A 136 3.45 12.97 -15.17
C ARG A 136 2.27 12.08 -15.54
N GLU A 137 2.36 11.46 -16.71
CA GLU A 137 1.43 10.40 -17.10
C GLU A 137 1.79 9.13 -16.31
N ALA A 138 0.99 8.83 -15.30
CA ALA A 138 1.15 7.67 -14.44
C ALA A 138 -0.22 7.08 -14.08
N ALA A 139 -0.30 5.75 -14.06
CA ALA A 139 -1.51 5.03 -13.69
C ALA A 139 -1.16 3.88 -12.75
N TYR A 140 -2.07 3.63 -11.81
CA TYR A 140 -2.08 2.42 -11.00
C TYR A 140 -2.49 1.23 -11.88
N PHE A 141 -1.89 0.06 -11.65
CA PHE A 141 -2.23 -1.19 -12.31
C PHE A 141 -2.36 -2.32 -11.29
N ASP A 142 -3.52 -2.98 -11.28
CA ASP A 142 -3.75 -4.19 -10.48
C ASP A 142 -3.11 -5.40 -11.18
N PRO A 143 -2.15 -6.12 -10.57
CA PRO A 143 -1.53 -7.29 -11.18
C PRO A 143 -2.53 -8.39 -11.56
N ARG A 144 -3.67 -8.49 -10.87
CA ARG A 144 -4.76 -9.42 -11.22
C ARG A 144 -5.30 -9.14 -12.63
N THR A 145 -5.47 -7.87 -12.98
CA THR A 145 -5.96 -7.46 -14.31
C THR A 145 -4.93 -7.68 -15.41
N SER A 146 -3.64 -7.78 -15.04
CA SER A 146 -2.53 -8.08 -15.96
C SER A 146 -2.29 -9.57 -16.20
N GLY A 147 -3.11 -10.45 -15.60
CA GLY A 147 -3.02 -11.89 -15.79
C GLY A 147 -2.09 -12.61 -14.79
N LEU A 148 -1.76 -11.99 -13.65
CA LEU A 148 -1.11 -12.69 -12.55
C LEU A 148 -2.15 -13.61 -11.87
N ILE A 149 -2.10 -14.89 -12.22
CA ILE A 149 -2.96 -15.94 -11.66
C ILE A 149 -2.14 -16.70 -10.60
N LEU A 150 -2.70 -16.82 -9.40
CA LEU A 150 -2.08 -17.51 -8.28
C LEU A 150 -2.91 -18.75 -7.90
N THR A 151 -2.31 -19.65 -7.14
CA THR A 151 -3.03 -20.80 -6.57
C THR A 151 -3.91 -20.39 -5.39
N GLU A 152 -4.80 -21.26 -4.93
CA GLU A 152 -5.59 -21.03 -3.70
C GLU A 152 -4.81 -21.43 -2.42
N GLU A 153 -3.47 -21.40 -2.45
CA GLU A 153 -2.61 -21.64 -1.29
C GLU A 153 -2.34 -20.32 -0.54
N PHE A 154 -3.34 -19.84 0.20
CA PHE A 154 -3.22 -18.57 0.95
C PHE A 154 -1.99 -18.57 1.89
N GLY A 155 -1.21 -17.49 1.81
CA GLY A 155 0.07 -17.30 2.49
C GLY A 155 1.28 -17.78 1.69
N ASN A 156 1.09 -18.59 0.64
CA ASN A 156 2.16 -19.22 -0.15
C ASN A 156 1.74 -19.50 -1.62
N ALA A 157 0.93 -18.60 -2.19
CA ALA A 157 0.17 -18.81 -3.43
C ALA A 157 1.00 -18.86 -4.71
#